data_AF-A0A917QG91-F1
#
_entry.id   AF-A0A917QG91-F1
#
_cell.length_a   1.000
_cell.length_b   1.000
_cell.length_c   1.000
_cell.angle_alpha   90.00
_cell.angle_beta   90.00
_cell.angle_gamma   90.00
#
_symmetry.space_group_name_H-M   'P 1'
#
loop_
_entity.id
_entity.type
_entity.pdbx_description
1 polymer ?
#
loop_
_entity_poly.entity_id
_entity_poly.type
_entity_poly.pdbx_seq_one_letter_code
_entity_poly.pdbx_strand_id
1 'polypeptide(L)'
;MTIQRKLWRSCGIGAASTLAFGLFSVGAANADTFVPLPGGDITKVLSDGTVVNIKLVGESADINPSMGATPAHRNAWVSGSAQVTVSGDGGGKIFPGYTVGCQVNIAGGGVTGGAEGAQAPPNADGTPGASEAGADVGGELSLGPGQARSFYILDLEMPDDYGNESHKTRNAFKGGSGSVTWADETIGLSGCGGYAQARSFVSVEVETDNVISWVTLWGQPFSLG
;
A
#
# COMPACT_ATOMS: atom_id res chain seq x y z
N MET A 1 -80.14 -44.81 -8.05
CA MET A 1 -81.16 -44.11 -7.25
C MET A 1 -80.56 -42.81 -6.78
N THR A 2 -81.11 -41.71 -7.30
CA THR A 2 -80.63 -40.33 -7.16
C THR A 2 -81.15 -39.73 -5.85
N ILE A 3 -80.31 -39.12 -5.04
CA ILE A 3 -80.76 -38.09 -4.07
C ILE A 3 -79.83 -36.88 -4.19
N GLN A 4 -80.46 -35.73 -4.40
CA GLN A 4 -79.89 -34.45 -4.76
C GLN A 4 -79.91 -33.47 -3.56
N ARG A 5 -78.85 -32.65 -3.49
CA ARG A 5 -78.80 -31.21 -3.14
C ARG A 5 -79.06 -30.75 -1.68
N LYS A 6 -78.09 -30.00 -1.14
CA LYS A 6 -78.09 -28.53 -0.89
C LYS A 6 -76.82 -28.15 -0.09
N LEU A 7 -75.88 -27.37 -0.61
CA LEU A 7 -75.82 -25.90 -0.74
C LEU A 7 -75.53 -25.14 0.58
N TRP A 8 -74.25 -24.85 0.82
CA TRP A 8 -73.74 -23.68 1.59
C TRP A 8 -72.54 -23.16 0.76
N ARG A 9 -72.58 -21.99 0.08
CA ARG A 9 -72.37 -20.62 0.61
C ARG A 9 -71.20 -20.61 1.63
N SER A 10 -70.04 -20.00 1.40
CA SER A 10 -69.85 -18.57 1.09
C SER A 10 -68.39 -18.22 0.73
N CYS A 11 -68.28 -17.16 -0.09
CA CYS A 11 -67.21 -16.19 -0.35
C CYS A 11 -66.14 -15.93 0.74
N GLY A 12 -64.93 -15.56 0.30
CA GLY A 12 -63.89 -14.84 1.08
C GLY A 12 -62.48 -15.09 0.54
N ILE A 13 -61.89 -14.21 -0.30
CA ILE A 13 -60.93 -13.15 0.11
C ILE A 13 -59.74 -13.76 0.86
N GLY A 14 -58.48 -13.74 0.42
CA GLY A 14 -57.70 -12.70 -0.25
C GLY A 14 -56.21 -13.06 -0.10
N ALA A 15 -55.36 -12.31 -0.77
CA ALA A 15 -53.92 -12.54 -0.95
C ALA A 15 -53.11 -12.84 0.33
N ALA A 16 -52.12 -13.72 0.21
CA ALA A 16 -50.97 -13.79 1.10
C ALA A 16 -49.69 -14.04 0.29
N SER A 17 -49.30 -13.07 -0.53
CA SER A 17 -47.91 -12.92 -0.99
C SER A 17 -47.12 -12.24 0.12
N THR A 18 -46.73 -13.01 1.14
CA THR A 18 -45.75 -12.55 2.14
C THR A 18 -44.36 -12.56 1.51
N LEU A 19 -43.96 -11.40 0.98
CA LEU A 19 -42.57 -11.08 0.65
C LEU A 19 -41.76 -11.06 1.95
N ALA A 20 -41.08 -12.17 2.26
CA ALA A 20 -40.07 -12.21 3.29
C ALA A 20 -38.75 -11.60 2.75
N PHE A 21 -38.72 -10.29 2.53
CA PHE A 21 -37.51 -9.51 2.20
C PHE A 21 -37.17 -8.56 3.34
N GLY A 22 -36.79 -9.09 4.51
CA GLY A 22 -36.71 -8.24 5.70
C GLY A 22 -35.77 -8.61 6.82
N LEU A 23 -34.77 -9.50 6.64
CA LEU A 23 -33.86 -9.88 7.74
C LEU A 23 -32.39 -10.10 7.36
N PHE A 24 -31.94 -9.66 6.19
CA PHE A 24 -30.51 -9.46 5.95
C PHE A 24 -30.18 -7.99 6.14
N SER A 25 -30.18 -7.53 7.40
CA SER A 25 -29.36 -6.38 7.76
C SER A 25 -27.91 -6.84 7.65
N VAL A 26 -27.40 -6.92 6.43
CA VAL A 26 -25.96 -6.91 6.19
C VAL A 26 -25.49 -5.59 6.82
N GLY A 27 -24.97 -5.66 8.04
CA GLY A 27 -24.26 -4.53 8.61
C GLY A 27 -23.23 -4.09 7.57
N ALA A 28 -23.02 -2.77 7.41
CA ALA A 28 -22.17 -2.23 6.36
C ALA A 28 -20.89 -3.06 6.24
N ALA A 29 -20.80 -3.88 5.20
CA ALA A 29 -19.58 -4.58 4.90
C ALA A 29 -18.62 -3.47 4.48
N ASN A 30 -17.59 -3.22 5.30
CA ASN A 30 -16.47 -2.39 4.89
C ASN A 30 -15.72 -3.21 3.84
N ALA A 31 -16.25 -3.22 2.63
CA ALA A 31 -15.65 -3.88 1.49
C ALA A 31 -14.43 -3.08 1.07
N ASP A 32 -13.47 -3.79 0.50
CA ASP A 32 -12.24 -3.19 0.02
C ASP A 32 -12.56 -2.22 -1.13
N THR A 33 -11.85 -1.10 -1.14
CA THR A 33 -12.02 -0.07 -2.17
C THR A 33 -10.89 -0.18 -3.18
N PHE A 34 -11.21 -0.75 -4.33
CA PHE A 34 -10.29 -0.83 -5.45
C PHE A 34 -10.08 0.53 -6.12
N VAL A 35 -8.82 0.95 -6.22
CA VAL A 35 -8.36 2.18 -6.86
C VAL A 35 -7.45 1.82 -8.04
N PRO A 36 -7.92 1.93 -9.30
CA PRO A 36 -7.05 1.81 -10.45
C PRO A 36 -6.16 3.06 -10.55
N LEU A 37 -4.85 2.85 -10.70
CA LEU A 37 -3.89 3.93 -10.82
C LEU A 37 -3.33 3.98 -12.25
N PRO A 38 -3.06 5.17 -12.79
CA PRO A 38 -2.62 5.32 -14.17
C PRO A 38 -1.17 4.84 -14.39
N GLY A 39 -0.42 4.56 -13.32
CA GLY A 39 1.01 4.31 -13.41
C GLY A 39 1.78 5.58 -13.80
N GLY A 40 2.79 5.43 -14.65
CA GLY A 40 3.54 6.56 -15.19
C GLY A 40 4.63 6.15 -16.19
N ASP A 41 5.20 7.16 -16.85
CA ASP A 41 6.35 7.02 -17.76
C ASP A 41 7.25 8.24 -17.62
N ILE A 42 8.57 8.03 -17.52
CA ILE A 42 9.56 9.10 -17.63
C ILE A 42 10.73 8.64 -18.49
N THR A 43 11.19 9.53 -19.36
CA THR A 43 12.44 9.36 -20.10
C THR A 43 13.43 10.44 -19.69
N LYS A 44 14.65 10.06 -19.35
CA LYS A 44 15.73 10.95 -18.97
C LYS A 44 17.00 10.62 -19.74
N VAL A 45 17.65 11.66 -20.26
CA VAL A 45 18.99 11.55 -20.86
C VAL A 45 20.02 11.94 -19.79
N LEU A 46 20.97 11.05 -19.53
CA LEU A 46 22.07 11.26 -18.60
C LEU A 46 23.17 12.13 -19.24
N SER A 47 24.14 12.57 -18.44
CA SER A 47 25.22 13.45 -18.89
C SER A 47 26.17 12.81 -19.91
N ASP A 48 26.23 11.48 -19.95
CA ASP A 48 27.01 10.71 -20.92
C ASP A 48 26.21 10.39 -22.21
N GLY A 49 24.97 10.87 -22.32
CA GLY A 49 24.08 10.63 -23.46
C GLY A 49 23.23 9.36 -23.33
N THR A 50 23.39 8.58 -22.26
CA THR A 50 22.57 7.38 -22.01
C THR A 50 21.12 7.77 -21.80
N VAL A 51 20.21 7.13 -22.52
CA VAL A 51 18.76 7.31 -22.40
C VAL A 51 18.18 6.27 -21.47
N VAL A 52 17.51 6.73 -20.41
CA VAL A 52 16.84 5.90 -19.41
C VAL A 52 15.35 6.13 -19.55
N ASN A 53 14.58 5.07 -19.77
CA ASN A 53 13.13 5.08 -19.72
C ASN A 53 12.65 4.19 -18.58
N ILE A 54 11.75 4.74 -17.75
CA ILE A 54 11.13 4.04 -16.62
C ILE A 54 9.63 4.10 -16.83
N LYS A 55 8.97 2.96 -16.72
CA LYS A 55 7.52 2.83 -16.77
C LYS A 55 7.02 2.14 -15.51
N LEU A 56 5.93 2.66 -14.96
CA LEU A 56 5.12 1.99 -13.96
C LEU A 56 3.80 1.62 -14.62
N VAL A 57 3.50 0.33 -14.70
CA VAL A 57 2.32 -0.19 -15.41
C VAL A 57 1.52 -1.15 -14.53
N GLY A 58 0.22 -1.25 -14.80
CA GLY A 58 -0.69 -2.13 -14.05
C GLY A 58 -0.79 -1.76 -12.56
N GLU A 59 -0.60 -0.48 -12.23
CA GLU A 59 -0.63 -0.03 -10.85
C GLU A 59 -2.07 -0.03 -10.31
N SER A 60 -2.26 -0.62 -9.14
CA SER A 60 -3.53 -0.56 -8.41
C SER A 60 -3.30 -0.57 -6.90
N ALA A 61 -4.26 -0.01 -6.18
CA ALA A 61 -4.34 -0.13 -4.73
C ALA A 61 -5.72 -0.65 -4.34
N ASP A 62 -5.78 -1.65 -3.48
CA ASP A 62 -7.01 -2.09 -2.84
C ASP A 62 -6.98 -1.62 -1.39
N ILE A 63 -7.91 -0.75 -1.00
CA ILE A 63 -7.92 -0.15 0.34
C ILE A 63 -8.82 -1.00 1.22
N ASN A 64 -8.23 -1.69 2.19
CA ASN A 64 -8.93 -2.58 3.10
C ASN A 64 -9.03 -1.96 4.50
N PRO A 65 -10.05 -2.33 5.29
CA PRO A 65 -10.07 -2.01 6.72
C PRO A 65 -8.86 -2.61 7.45
N SER A 66 -8.50 -2.02 8.59
CA SER A 66 -7.51 -2.61 9.48
C SER A 66 -7.96 -3.99 9.97
N MET A 67 -7.07 -4.98 9.90
CA MET A 67 -7.30 -6.33 10.45
C MET A 67 -7.62 -6.31 11.96
N GLY A 68 -7.08 -5.33 12.69
CA GLY A 68 -7.35 -5.13 14.12
C GLY A 68 -8.63 -4.34 14.41
N ALA A 69 -9.36 -3.90 13.38
CA ALA A 69 -10.56 -3.05 13.48
C ALA A 69 -10.38 -1.75 14.30
N THR A 70 -9.15 -1.23 14.32
CA THR A 70 -8.77 -0.02 15.05
C THR A 70 -8.95 1.25 14.19
N PRO A 71 -9.62 2.30 14.68
CA PRO A 71 -9.91 3.51 13.88
C PRO A 71 -8.68 4.29 13.38
N ALA A 72 -7.54 4.15 14.06
CA ALA A 72 -6.30 4.84 13.74
C ALA A 72 -5.39 4.06 12.79
N HIS A 73 -5.87 2.97 12.19
CA HIS A 73 -5.08 2.19 11.23
C HIS A 73 -5.59 2.42 9.81
N ARG A 74 -4.67 2.39 8.85
CA ARG A 74 -4.96 2.39 7.41
C ARG A 74 -4.24 1.20 6.78
N ASN A 75 -4.89 0.54 5.85
CA ASN A 75 -4.32 -0.61 5.15
C ASN A 75 -4.63 -0.50 3.66
N ALA A 76 -3.66 -0.83 2.83
CA ALA A 76 -3.89 -1.06 1.41
C ALA A 76 -3.00 -2.18 0.88
N TRP A 77 -3.50 -2.95 -0.08
CA TRP A 77 -2.73 -3.87 -0.89
C TRP A 77 -2.41 -3.23 -2.23
N VAL A 78 -1.14 -3.16 -2.58
CA VAL A 78 -0.69 -2.49 -3.80
C VAL A 78 -0.05 -3.49 -4.75
N SER A 79 -0.32 -3.27 -6.04
CA SER A 79 0.16 -4.11 -7.13
C SER A 79 0.68 -3.21 -8.26
N GLY A 80 1.67 -3.69 -9.00
CA GLY A 80 2.25 -2.92 -10.10
C GLY A 80 3.49 -3.57 -10.70
N SER A 81 3.93 -3.04 -11.85
CA SER A 81 5.14 -3.47 -12.53
C SER A 81 5.98 -2.27 -12.94
N ALA A 82 7.19 -2.19 -12.39
CA ALA A 82 8.23 -1.26 -12.80
C ALA A 82 9.06 -1.89 -13.93
N GLN A 83 9.13 -1.21 -15.07
CA GLN A 83 9.91 -1.63 -16.23
C GLN A 83 10.92 -0.53 -16.56
N VAL A 84 12.17 -0.92 -16.77
CA VAL A 84 13.28 -0.01 -17.02
C VAL A 84 14.01 -0.45 -18.27
N THR A 85 14.30 0.52 -19.13
CA THR A 85 15.20 0.34 -20.27
C THR A 85 16.26 1.44 -20.26
N VAL A 86 17.51 1.04 -20.46
CA VAL A 86 18.68 1.89 -20.54
C VAL A 86 19.31 1.65 -21.91
N SER A 87 19.60 2.72 -22.66
CA SER A 87 20.23 2.58 -23.97
C SER A 87 21.66 2.02 -23.85
N GLY A 88 22.04 1.10 -24.73
CA GLY A 88 23.33 0.41 -24.68
C GLY A 88 23.31 -0.78 -23.70
N ASP A 89 24.48 -1.20 -23.23
CA ASP A 89 24.63 -2.36 -22.34
C ASP A 89 24.64 -1.99 -20.84
N GLY A 90 24.17 -0.77 -20.51
CA GLY A 90 24.14 -0.25 -19.14
C GLY A 90 23.35 -1.12 -18.17
N GLY A 91 23.71 -1.06 -16.90
CA GLY A 91 23.05 -1.77 -15.81
C GLY A 91 22.49 -0.82 -14.76
N GLY A 92 21.89 -1.39 -13.72
CA GLY A 92 21.37 -0.59 -12.64
C GLY A 92 20.65 -1.38 -11.57
N LYS A 93 20.00 -0.65 -10.67
CA LYS A 93 19.18 -1.18 -9.59
C LYS A 93 17.84 -0.46 -9.55
N ILE A 94 16.76 -1.23 -9.41
CA ILE A 94 15.37 -0.73 -9.37
C ILE A 94 14.88 -0.79 -7.92
N PHE A 95 14.42 0.34 -7.41
CA PHE A 95 13.89 0.53 -6.06
C PHE A 95 12.43 1.00 -6.15
N PRO A 96 11.47 0.06 -6.24
CA PRO A 96 10.05 0.39 -6.16
C PRO A 96 9.62 0.61 -4.72
N GLY A 97 8.74 1.59 -4.51
CA GLY A 97 8.23 1.91 -3.19
C GLY A 97 7.06 2.87 -3.22
N TYR A 98 6.56 3.20 -2.03
CA TYR A 98 5.48 4.14 -1.82
C TYR A 98 5.87 5.12 -0.73
N THR A 99 5.73 6.42 -1.00
CA THR A 99 5.79 7.43 0.05
C THR A 99 4.41 7.59 0.64
N VAL A 100 4.29 7.33 1.94
CA VAL A 100 3.03 7.38 2.69
C VAL A 100 3.11 8.50 3.70
N GLY A 101 2.05 9.31 3.77
CA GLY A 101 1.91 10.41 4.70
C GLY A 101 0.61 10.30 5.50
N CYS A 102 0.67 10.75 6.75
CA CYS A 102 -0.49 10.89 7.63
C CYS A 102 -0.64 12.32 8.11
N GLN A 103 -1.87 12.83 8.14
CA GLN A 103 -2.16 14.16 8.64
C GLN A 103 -1.83 14.32 10.14
N VAL A 104 -2.33 13.43 11.00
CA VAL A 104 -2.02 13.47 12.44
C VAL A 104 -1.63 12.10 12.97
N ASN A 105 -0.59 12.05 13.81
CA ASN A 105 -0.27 10.85 14.56
C ASN A 105 -0.98 10.86 15.90
N ILE A 106 -1.74 9.81 16.19
CA ILE A 106 -2.41 9.54 17.46
C ILE A 106 -1.72 8.37 18.19
N ALA A 107 -0.61 7.82 17.68
CA ALA A 107 0.22 6.90 18.45
C ALA A 107 0.62 7.57 19.78
N GLY A 108 0.05 7.09 20.88
CA GLY A 108 0.24 7.64 22.24
C GLY A 108 -0.91 8.50 22.79
N GLY A 109 -2.03 8.66 22.09
CA GLY A 109 -3.16 9.52 22.49
C GLY A 109 -4.31 8.84 23.24
N GLY A 110 -4.08 7.77 24.00
CA GLY A 110 -5.13 7.02 24.71
C GLY A 110 -4.81 6.82 26.19
N VAL A 111 -5.55 7.52 27.06
CA VAL A 111 -5.77 7.31 28.51
C VAL A 111 -4.52 7.04 29.37
N THR A 112 -4.28 7.94 30.32
CA THR A 112 -3.45 7.70 31.52
C THR A 112 -3.98 6.50 32.30
N GLY A 113 -3.52 5.30 31.96
CA GLY A 113 -3.73 4.06 32.68
C GLY A 113 -2.46 3.25 32.53
N GLY A 114 -1.61 3.29 33.55
CA GLY A 114 -0.20 2.90 33.47
C GLY A 114 0.04 1.53 32.84
N ALA A 115 0.72 1.54 31.71
CA ALA A 115 1.62 0.51 31.25
C ALA A 115 2.54 1.18 30.22
N GLU A 116 3.83 1.12 30.50
CA GLU A 116 4.93 1.76 29.78
C GLU A 116 4.96 1.27 28.32
N GLY A 117 4.39 2.08 27.41
CA GLY A 117 4.52 1.88 25.97
C GLY A 117 5.90 2.37 25.53
N ALA A 118 6.64 1.50 24.86
CA ALA A 118 8.02 1.69 24.43
C ALA A 118 8.25 3.00 23.65
N GLN A 119 8.58 4.08 24.36
CA GLN A 119 9.34 5.19 23.82
C GLN A 119 10.81 4.80 23.81
N ALA A 120 11.50 5.09 22.70
CA ALA A 120 12.96 5.07 22.67
C ALA A 120 13.48 5.87 23.88
N PRO A 121 14.50 5.38 24.61
CA PRO A 121 15.02 6.11 25.75
C PRO A 121 15.38 7.53 25.32
N PRO A 122 15.00 8.57 26.09
CA PRO A 122 15.41 9.93 25.78
C PRO A 122 16.93 9.99 25.72
N ASN A 123 17.46 10.84 24.85
CA ASN A 123 18.88 11.15 24.85
C ASN A 123 19.28 11.66 26.24
N ALA A 124 20.56 11.54 26.60
CA ALA A 124 21.07 11.99 27.90
C ALA A 124 20.86 13.50 28.19
N ASP A 125 20.42 14.27 27.19
CA ASP A 125 20.07 15.69 27.27
C ASP A 125 18.56 15.98 27.43
N GLY A 126 17.72 14.94 27.54
CA GLY A 126 16.27 15.07 27.74
C GLY A 126 15.48 15.42 26.47
N THR A 127 16.11 15.35 25.29
CA THR A 127 15.38 15.49 24.02
C THR A 127 14.66 14.19 23.63
N PRO A 128 13.48 14.26 22.97
CA PRO A 128 12.84 13.08 22.39
C PRO A 128 13.82 12.41 21.43
N GLY A 129 14.11 11.13 21.64
CA GLY A 129 14.98 10.36 20.75
C GLY A 129 14.42 10.39 19.33
N ALA A 130 15.23 10.79 18.35
CA ALA A 130 14.87 10.66 16.95
C ALA A 130 14.71 9.17 16.65
N SER A 131 13.51 8.74 16.24
CA SER A 131 13.34 7.43 15.63
C SER A 131 14.25 7.41 14.39
N GLU A 132 15.18 6.46 14.34
CA GLU A 132 16.08 6.30 13.21
C GLU A 132 15.26 6.31 11.91
N ALA A 133 15.76 7.07 10.93
CA ALA A 133 15.23 7.09 9.58
C ALA A 133 15.58 5.77 8.89
N GLY A 134 14.97 4.68 9.36
CA GLY A 134 14.95 3.39 8.69
C GLY A 134 13.95 3.46 7.55
N ALA A 135 14.38 3.03 6.37
CA ALA A 135 13.46 2.66 5.31
C ALA A 135 12.60 1.49 5.83
N ASP A 136 11.30 1.72 6.00
CA ASP A 136 10.38 0.67 6.42
C ASP A 136 10.19 -0.30 5.22
N VAL A 137 10.48 -1.58 5.43
CA VAL A 137 10.36 -2.65 4.43
C VAL A 137 9.38 -3.68 4.98
N GLY A 138 8.30 -3.96 4.24
CA GLY A 138 7.36 -5.05 4.54
C GLY A 138 6.58 -5.00 5.87
N GLY A 139 6.71 -3.95 6.69
CA GLY A 139 6.11 -3.84 8.03
C GLY A 139 5.03 -2.77 8.20
N GLU A 140 4.54 -2.63 9.44
CA GLU A 140 3.62 -1.56 9.81
C GLU A 140 4.35 -0.23 10.01
N LEU A 141 3.95 0.77 9.24
CA LEU A 141 4.50 2.11 9.28
C LEU A 141 3.99 2.88 10.50
N SER A 142 4.89 3.53 11.24
CA SER A 142 4.54 4.50 12.28
C SER A 142 5.05 5.89 11.87
N LEU A 143 4.12 6.83 11.70
CA LEU A 143 4.40 8.20 11.22
C LEU A 143 4.15 9.20 12.33
N GLY A 144 5.07 10.14 12.58
CA GLY A 144 4.79 11.33 13.39
C GLY A 144 3.76 12.28 12.74
N PRO A 145 3.19 13.25 13.49
CA PRO A 145 2.23 14.20 12.92
C PRO A 145 2.86 14.99 11.76
N GLY A 146 2.23 14.96 10.58
CA GLY A 146 2.73 15.61 9.37
C GLY A 146 3.94 14.93 8.71
N GLN A 147 4.34 13.74 9.18
CA GLN A 147 5.45 13.00 8.59
C GLN A 147 5.00 12.21 7.37
N ALA A 148 5.90 12.13 6.38
CA ALA A 148 5.83 11.15 5.30
C ALA A 148 7.08 10.27 5.34
N ARG A 149 6.91 8.97 5.06
CA ARG A 149 8.02 8.01 4.97
C ARG A 149 7.90 7.18 3.70
N SER A 150 9.05 6.74 3.21
CA SER A 150 9.12 5.83 2.07
C SER A 150 9.15 4.39 2.56
N PHE A 151 8.16 3.64 2.10
CA PHE A 151 8.06 2.19 2.21
C PHE A 151 8.63 1.57 0.95
N TYR A 152 9.56 0.63 1.08
CA TYR A 152 10.11 -0.09 -0.07
C TYR A 152 9.42 -1.45 -0.21
N ILE A 153 9.11 -1.80 -1.45
CA ILE A 153 8.37 -3.03 -1.77
C ILE A 153 9.27 -4.26 -1.71
N LEU A 154 10.54 -4.11 -2.10
CA LEU A 154 11.44 -5.23 -2.15
C LEU A 154 12.10 -5.47 -0.80
N ASP A 155 12.14 -6.74 -0.42
CA ASP A 155 13.03 -7.27 0.60
C ASP A 155 13.71 -8.53 0.09
N LEU A 156 14.85 -8.38 -0.59
CA LEU A 156 15.56 -9.49 -1.19
C LEU A 156 16.72 -9.93 -0.30
N GLU A 157 16.65 -11.17 0.18
CA GLU A 157 17.71 -11.82 0.94
C GLU A 157 18.89 -12.18 0.01
N MET A 158 20.06 -11.61 0.29
CA MET A 158 21.31 -11.88 -0.44
C MET A 158 22.50 -11.88 0.52
N PRO A 159 23.54 -12.70 0.29
CA PRO A 159 24.75 -12.66 1.10
C PRO A 159 25.48 -11.31 0.94
N ASP A 160 26.03 -10.78 2.04
CA ASP A 160 26.96 -9.67 2.04
C ASP A 160 28.37 -10.11 1.60
N ASP A 161 29.29 -9.14 1.51
CA ASP A 161 30.68 -9.38 1.10
C ASP A 161 31.45 -10.29 2.07
N TYR A 162 30.88 -10.60 3.24
CA TYR A 162 31.43 -11.47 4.27
C TYR A 162 30.66 -12.80 4.41
N GLY A 163 29.64 -13.04 3.56
CA GLY A 163 28.83 -14.26 3.54
C GLY A 163 27.70 -14.30 4.58
N ASN A 164 27.42 -13.20 5.28
CA ASN A 164 26.24 -13.09 6.15
C ASN A 164 25.01 -12.67 5.35
N GLU A 165 23.82 -13.01 5.85
CA GLU A 165 22.55 -12.61 5.25
C GLU A 165 22.38 -11.07 5.25
N SER A 166 21.92 -10.52 4.12
CA SER A 166 21.64 -9.10 3.96
C SER A 166 20.36 -8.87 3.15
N HIS A 167 19.54 -7.94 3.63
CA HIS A 167 18.28 -7.55 3.01
C HIS A 167 18.48 -6.37 2.06
N LYS A 168 18.08 -6.52 0.80
CA LYS A 168 18.21 -5.49 -0.24
C LYS A 168 16.84 -5.04 -0.73
N THR A 169 16.61 -3.74 -0.69
CA THR A 169 15.38 -3.10 -1.18
C THR A 169 15.35 -2.84 -2.70
N ARG A 170 16.14 -3.61 -3.44
CA ARG A 170 16.41 -3.34 -4.86
C ARG A 170 16.61 -4.59 -5.67
N ASN A 171 16.13 -4.56 -6.91
CA ASN A 171 16.46 -5.57 -7.91
C ASN A 171 17.52 -5.04 -8.85
N ALA A 172 18.64 -5.75 -9.00
CA ALA A 172 19.70 -5.38 -9.94
C ALA A 172 19.43 -5.93 -11.34
N PHE A 173 19.81 -5.19 -12.37
CA PHE A 173 19.70 -5.62 -13.77
C PHE A 173 20.94 -5.22 -14.57
N LYS A 174 21.16 -5.92 -15.69
CA LYS A 174 22.25 -5.69 -16.65
C LYS A 174 21.74 -5.94 -18.07
N GLY A 175 22.44 -5.44 -19.07
CA GLY A 175 22.09 -5.65 -20.47
C GLY A 175 20.95 -4.75 -20.95
N GLY A 176 20.90 -3.51 -20.44
CA GLY A 176 20.03 -2.45 -20.96
C GLY A 176 18.55 -2.54 -20.57
N SER A 177 18.11 -3.56 -19.83
CA SER A 177 16.73 -3.61 -19.34
C SER A 177 16.56 -4.43 -18.06
N GLY A 178 15.52 -4.10 -17.30
CA GLY A 178 15.14 -4.81 -16.09
C GLY A 178 13.69 -4.51 -15.71
N SER A 179 13.10 -5.38 -14.90
CA SER A 179 11.75 -5.17 -14.37
C SER A 179 11.60 -5.72 -12.97
N VAL A 180 10.67 -5.16 -12.22
CA VAL A 180 10.18 -5.67 -10.94
C VAL A 180 8.67 -5.61 -10.97
N THR A 181 8.02 -6.73 -10.65
CA THR A 181 6.57 -6.79 -10.52
C THR A 181 6.24 -7.24 -9.11
N TRP A 182 5.27 -6.57 -8.51
CA TRP A 182 4.75 -6.89 -7.18
C TRP A 182 3.24 -7.00 -7.25
N ALA A 183 2.68 -7.83 -6.38
CA ALA A 183 1.26 -8.06 -6.29
C ALA A 183 0.87 -8.21 -4.82
N ASP A 184 -0.19 -7.51 -4.44
CA ASP A 184 -0.82 -7.58 -3.12
C ASP A 184 0.14 -7.28 -1.96
N GLU A 185 1.09 -6.37 -2.20
CA GLU A 185 2.03 -5.92 -1.17
C GLU A 185 1.33 -5.01 -0.18
N THR A 186 1.55 -5.24 1.10
CA THR A 186 0.78 -4.56 2.14
C THR A 186 1.45 -3.25 2.57
N ILE A 187 0.69 -2.15 2.46
CA ILE A 187 0.97 -0.88 3.12
C ILE A 187 0.09 -0.79 4.35
N GLY A 188 0.66 -1.10 5.51
CA GLY A 188 0.02 -0.91 6.81
C GLY A 188 0.52 0.37 7.48
N LEU A 189 -0.40 1.17 8.02
CA LEU A 189 -0.09 2.39 8.77
C LEU A 189 -0.85 2.37 10.09
N SER A 190 -0.10 2.44 11.20
CA SER A 190 -0.66 2.56 12.56
C SER A 190 -0.65 4.01 13.04
N GLY A 191 -1.53 4.30 14.00
CA GLY A 191 -1.55 5.59 14.68
C GLY A 191 -1.97 6.77 13.81
N CYS A 192 -2.45 6.55 12.59
CA CYS A 192 -2.88 7.63 11.72
C CYS A 192 -4.31 8.10 12.04
N GLY A 193 -4.42 9.31 12.57
CA GLY A 193 -5.67 10.03 12.67
C GLY A 193 -5.90 10.91 11.44
N GLY A 194 -7.14 10.98 10.99
CA GLY A 194 -7.51 11.80 9.83
C GLY A 194 -7.04 11.20 8.49
N TYR A 195 -6.79 12.07 7.53
CA TYR A 195 -6.51 11.68 6.15
C TYR A 195 -5.10 11.12 5.98
N ALA A 196 -4.99 9.95 5.35
CA ALA A 196 -3.75 9.36 4.87
C ALA A 196 -3.69 9.35 3.34
N GLN A 197 -2.48 9.50 2.81
CA GLN A 197 -2.21 9.47 1.37
C GLN A 197 -0.92 8.70 1.10
N ALA A 198 -0.94 7.92 0.02
CA ALA A 198 0.24 7.26 -0.52
C ALA A 198 0.52 7.75 -1.95
N ARG A 199 1.77 7.67 -2.36
CA ARG A 199 2.22 7.90 -3.73
C ARG A 199 3.33 6.91 -4.08
N SER A 200 3.19 6.21 -5.19
CA SER A 200 4.24 5.33 -5.69
C SER A 200 5.46 6.11 -6.20
N PHE A 201 6.62 5.48 -6.07
CA PHE A 201 7.83 5.87 -6.76
C PHE A 201 8.56 4.64 -7.29
N VAL A 202 9.26 4.84 -8.39
CA VAL A 202 10.26 3.89 -8.90
C VAL A 202 11.55 4.66 -9.05
N SER A 203 12.49 4.45 -8.13
CA SER A 203 13.82 5.03 -8.22
C SER A 203 14.77 4.04 -8.88
N VAL A 204 15.51 4.49 -9.87
CA VAL A 204 16.48 3.66 -10.59
C VAL A 204 17.84 4.29 -10.46
N GLU A 205 18.77 3.52 -9.89
CA GLU A 205 20.19 3.81 -9.96
C GLU A 205 20.71 3.22 -11.26
N VAL A 206 21.16 4.06 -12.18
CA VAL A 206 21.74 3.65 -13.45
C VAL A 206 23.26 3.76 -13.34
N GLU A 207 23.94 2.66 -13.62
CA GLU A 207 25.39 2.56 -13.62
C GLU A 207 25.86 2.31 -15.06
N THR A 208 26.63 3.26 -15.59
CA THR A 208 27.35 3.14 -16.85
C THR A 208 28.86 3.19 -16.60
N ASP A 209 29.67 2.95 -17.63
CA ASP A 209 31.14 3.06 -17.53
C ASP A 209 31.61 4.47 -17.11
N ASN A 210 30.76 5.49 -17.32
CA ASN A 210 31.14 6.88 -17.16
C ASN A 210 30.38 7.61 -16.03
N VAL A 211 29.18 7.15 -15.67
CA VAL A 211 28.28 7.87 -14.75
C VAL A 211 27.45 6.91 -13.90
N ILE A 212 27.27 7.29 -12.62
CA ILE A 212 26.22 6.73 -11.76
C ILE A 212 25.19 7.84 -11.53
N SER A 213 23.93 7.58 -11.86
CA SER A 213 22.85 8.56 -11.73
C SER A 213 21.56 7.96 -11.22
N TRP A 214 20.77 8.78 -10.54
CA TRP A 214 19.45 8.40 -10.03
C TRP A 214 18.36 9.05 -10.86
N VAL A 215 17.41 8.24 -11.32
CA VAL A 215 16.21 8.70 -12.01
C VAL A 215 15.00 8.14 -11.29
N THR A 216 14.11 9.02 -10.82
CA THR A 216 12.91 8.63 -10.07
C THR A 216 11.66 8.99 -10.84
N LEU A 217 10.83 7.99 -11.11
CA LEU A 217 9.46 8.15 -11.57
C LEU A 217 8.54 8.25 -10.35
N TRP A 218 7.62 9.21 -10.38
CA TRP A 218 6.57 9.36 -9.36
C TRP A 218 5.20 9.08 -9.98
N GLY A 219 4.41 8.22 -9.34
CA GLY A 219 3.03 7.96 -9.74
C GLY A 219 2.04 8.98 -9.18
N GLN A 220 0.76 8.79 -9.51
CA GLN A 220 -0.32 9.63 -9.00
C GLN A 220 -0.58 9.31 -7.52
N PRO A 221 -0.75 10.31 -6.62
CA PRO A 221 -1.12 10.03 -5.25
C PRO A 221 -2.55 9.49 -5.15
N PHE A 222 -2.79 8.65 -4.15
CA PHE A 222 -4.11 8.11 -3.80
C PHE A 222 -4.36 8.16 -2.29
N SER A 223 -5.62 8.30 -1.91
CA SER A 223 -6.00 8.31 -0.49
C SER A 223 -5.94 6.89 0.08
N LEU A 224 -5.59 6.76 1.36
CA LEU A 224 -5.71 5.52 2.13
C LEU A 224 -6.91 5.54 3.09
N GLY A 225 -7.70 6.62 3.10
CA GLY A 225 -8.76 6.90 4.07
C GLY A 225 -8.47 8.05 5.01
#